data_AF-A0A367KJ80-F1
#
_entry.id   AF-A0A367KJ80-F1
#
_cell.length_a   1.000
_cell.length_b   1.000
_cell.length_c   1.000
_cell.angle_alpha   90.00
_cell.angle_beta   90.00
_cell.angle_gamma   90.00
#
_symmetry.space_group_name_H-M   'P 1'
#
loop_
_entity.id
_entity.type
_entity.pdbx_description
1 polymer ?
#
loop_
_entity_poly.entity_id
_entity_poly.type
_entity_poly.pdbx_seq_one_letter_code
_entity_poly.pdbx_strand_id
1 'polypeptide(L)'
;HDVRGVLSMANRGKDTNGSQFFFTYAPAPHLDGLHTVFGKIVGGLDVLSKLEAVPVDERDRPEREIVIKQIQVFIDPFEEYQKRLKSKLSHEANADAENEEMRKRREKEEKMGWFGPSVPKKAANESSVGKYLQTATKRSNIEANKEEASQKKPKVATSSSKYGNFDNF
;
A
#
# COMPACT_ATOMS: atom_id res chain seq x y z
N HIS A 1 27.72 -30.53 1.71
CA HIS A 1 26.40 -31.09 1.41
C HIS A 1 26.58 -32.58 1.49
N ASP A 2 26.61 -33.09 2.72
CA ASP A 2 27.38 -34.32 2.98
C ASP A 2 26.51 -35.58 3.01
N VAL A 3 25.19 -35.39 3.11
CA VAL A 3 24.23 -36.47 3.29
C VAL A 3 23.04 -36.31 2.35
N ARG A 4 22.27 -37.38 2.18
CA ARG A 4 20.96 -37.34 1.51
C ARG A 4 19.98 -36.51 2.34
N GLY A 5 19.15 -35.73 1.65
CA GLY A 5 18.09 -34.91 2.22
C GLY A 5 18.57 -33.59 2.83
N VAL A 6 19.73 -33.06 2.43
CA VAL A 6 20.14 -31.69 2.79
C VAL A 6 19.29 -30.71 2.00
N LEU A 7 18.76 -29.68 2.67
CA LEU A 7 17.90 -28.65 2.08
C LEU A 7 18.67 -27.33 1.92
N SER A 8 18.70 -26.82 0.70
CA SER A 8 19.55 -25.70 0.31
C SER A 8 18.86 -24.72 -0.63
N MET A 9 19.30 -23.46 -0.60
CA MET A 9 18.80 -22.40 -1.48
C MET A 9 19.43 -22.49 -2.87
N ALA A 10 18.60 -22.45 -3.91
CA ALA A 10 19.07 -22.27 -5.27
C ALA A 10 19.43 -20.79 -5.50
N ASN A 11 20.50 -20.56 -6.25
CA ASN A 11 20.98 -19.22 -6.59
C ASN A 11 21.54 -19.18 -8.02
N ARG A 12 21.79 -17.97 -8.51
CA ARG A 12 22.42 -17.71 -9.82
C ARG A 12 23.78 -17.01 -9.67
N GLY A 13 24.34 -17.03 -8.47
CA GLY A 13 25.51 -16.24 -8.06
C GLY A 13 25.42 -15.78 -6.61
N LYS A 14 26.47 -15.11 -6.13
CA LYS A 14 26.55 -14.58 -4.76
C LYS A 14 25.38 -13.63 -4.47
N ASP A 15 24.76 -13.78 -3.31
CA ASP A 15 23.66 -12.93 -2.82
C ASP A 15 22.41 -12.87 -3.74
N THR A 16 22.21 -13.89 -4.59
CA THR A 16 21.02 -14.01 -5.46
C THR A 16 20.01 -15.05 -4.96
N ASN A 17 19.96 -15.28 -3.65
CA ASN A 17 19.02 -16.21 -3.04
C ASN A 17 17.60 -15.67 -3.16
N GLY A 18 16.68 -16.47 -3.71
CA GLY A 18 15.27 -16.15 -3.88
C GLY A 18 14.37 -17.02 -3.02
N SER A 19 13.33 -17.59 -3.63
CA SER A 19 12.45 -18.59 -3.01
C SER A 19 12.68 -20.02 -3.51
N GLN A 20 13.52 -20.19 -4.53
CA GLN A 20 13.85 -21.50 -5.08
C GLN A 20 14.78 -22.24 -4.13
N PHE A 21 14.42 -23.48 -3.81
CA PHE A 21 15.20 -24.37 -2.97
C PHE A 21 15.27 -25.75 -3.62
N PHE A 22 16.27 -26.53 -3.23
CA PHE A 22 16.41 -27.91 -3.65
C PHE A 22 16.85 -28.76 -2.46
N PHE A 23 16.68 -30.07 -2.61
CA PHE A 23 17.21 -31.05 -1.67
C PHE A 23 18.12 -32.03 -2.40
N THR A 24 19.11 -32.55 -1.68
CA THR A 24 20.09 -33.47 -2.26
C THR A 24 19.61 -34.92 -2.18
N TYR A 25 19.72 -35.68 -3.27
CA TYR A 25 19.49 -37.13 -3.26
C TYR A 25 20.71 -37.93 -2.81
N ALA A 26 21.90 -37.34 -2.95
CA ALA A 26 23.20 -37.92 -2.59
C ALA A 26 24.16 -36.82 -2.06
N PRO A 27 25.27 -37.19 -1.42
CA PRO A 27 26.31 -36.23 -1.05
C PRO A 27 26.82 -35.45 -2.27
N ALA A 28 26.84 -34.13 -2.19
CA ALA A 28 27.16 -33.21 -3.28
C ALA A 28 28.20 -32.16 -2.83
N PRO A 29 29.46 -32.56 -2.59
CA PRO A 29 30.48 -31.66 -2.01
C PRO A 29 30.84 -30.48 -2.92
N HIS A 30 30.56 -30.58 -4.23
CA HIS A 30 30.79 -29.49 -5.19
C HIS A 30 29.86 -28.29 -5.00
N LEU A 31 28.76 -28.44 -4.24
CA LEU A 31 27.82 -27.36 -3.93
C LEU A 31 28.22 -26.58 -2.66
N ASP A 32 29.28 -27.00 -1.98
CA ASP A 32 29.72 -26.40 -0.73
C ASP A 32 30.39 -25.04 -0.93
N GLY A 33 30.00 -24.08 -0.08
CA GLY A 33 30.40 -22.68 -0.22
C GLY A 33 29.67 -21.92 -1.34
N LEU A 34 28.87 -22.60 -2.16
CA LEU A 34 28.08 -21.99 -3.24
C LEU A 34 26.62 -21.81 -2.86
N HIS A 35 26.01 -22.83 -2.25
CA HIS A 35 24.60 -22.82 -1.85
C HIS A 35 24.44 -22.82 -0.34
N THR A 36 23.55 -21.95 0.16
CA THR A 36 23.26 -21.84 1.58
C THR A 36 22.39 -23.01 2.03
N VAL A 37 22.90 -23.82 2.95
CA VAL A 37 22.16 -24.90 3.61
C VAL A 37 21.36 -24.29 4.77
N PHE A 38 20.05 -24.55 4.81
CA PHE A 38 19.18 -24.04 5.89
C PHE A 38 18.41 -25.14 6.63
N GLY A 39 18.51 -26.40 6.19
CA GLY A 39 17.86 -27.48 6.89
C GLY A 39 18.23 -28.87 6.37
N LYS A 40 17.62 -29.88 6.99
CA LYS A 40 17.71 -31.28 6.58
C LYS A 40 16.35 -31.94 6.75
N ILE A 41 16.02 -32.83 5.83
CA ILE A 41 14.84 -33.69 5.93
C ILE A 41 15.07 -34.71 7.05
N VAL A 42 14.22 -34.68 8.07
CA VAL A 42 14.27 -35.59 9.23
C VAL A 42 13.32 -36.78 9.10
N GLY A 43 12.32 -36.70 8.22
CA GLY A 43 11.33 -37.76 8.00
C GLY A 43 10.79 -37.74 6.56
N GLY A 44 10.14 -38.82 6.14
CA GLY A 44 9.58 -38.91 4.78
C GLY A 44 10.63 -39.18 3.69
N LEU A 45 11.75 -39.84 4.02
CA LEU A 45 12.75 -40.27 3.03
C LEU A 45 12.15 -41.18 1.96
N ASP A 46 11.08 -41.92 2.28
CA ASP A 46 10.36 -42.74 1.31
C ASP A 46 9.69 -41.88 0.22
N VAL A 47 9.17 -40.71 0.59
CA VAL A 47 8.61 -39.75 -0.37
C VAL A 47 9.72 -39.20 -1.25
N LEU A 48 10.87 -38.89 -0.66
CA LEU A 48 12.05 -38.45 -1.41
C LEU A 48 12.48 -39.50 -2.44
N SER A 49 12.52 -40.77 -2.07
CA SER A 49 12.82 -41.86 -3.01
C SER A 49 11.74 -42.03 -4.09
N LYS A 50 10.47 -41.78 -3.77
CA LYS A 50 9.39 -41.78 -4.78
C LYS A 50 9.52 -40.61 -5.76
N LEU A 51 9.96 -39.45 -5.30
CA LEU A 51 10.23 -38.27 -6.14
C LEU A 51 11.42 -38.52 -7.07
N GLU A 52 12.47 -39.17 -6.58
CA GLU A 52 13.65 -39.56 -7.38
C GLU A 52 13.30 -40.58 -8.48
N ALA A 53 12.32 -41.44 -8.27
CA ALA A 53 11.89 -42.45 -9.23
C ALA A 53 10.98 -41.92 -10.35
N VAL A 54 10.60 -40.64 -10.34
CA VAL A 54 9.73 -40.05 -11.37
C VAL A 54 10.54 -39.84 -12.66
N PRO A 55 10.07 -40.31 -13.83
CA PRO A 55 10.75 -40.07 -15.10
C PRO A 55 10.81 -38.57 -15.42
N VAL A 56 11.95 -38.14 -15.96
CA VAL A 56 12.23 -36.77 -16.36
C VAL A 56 12.42 -36.68 -17.87
N ASP A 57 12.01 -35.55 -18.43
CA ASP A 57 12.24 -35.18 -19.83
C ASP A 57 13.69 -34.70 -20.04
N GLU A 58 14.09 -34.46 -21.30
CA GLU A 58 15.43 -33.99 -21.70
C GLU A 58 15.86 -32.67 -21.03
N ARG A 59 14.92 -31.92 -20.44
CA ARG A 59 15.16 -30.65 -19.74
C ARG A 59 15.16 -30.78 -18.22
N ASP A 60 15.36 -31.99 -17.69
CA ASP A 60 15.32 -32.32 -16.26
C ASP A 60 14.00 -31.92 -15.58
N ARG A 61 12.90 -31.95 -16.34
CA ARG A 61 11.55 -31.67 -15.84
C ARG A 61 10.81 -32.98 -15.65
N PRO A 62 10.14 -33.20 -14.50
CA PRO A 62 9.38 -34.43 -14.30
C PRO A 62 8.20 -34.48 -15.27
N GLU A 63 7.96 -35.66 -15.87
CA GLU A 63 6.80 -35.86 -16.76
C GLU A 63 5.47 -35.64 -16.05
N ARG A 64 5.45 -35.96 -14.74
CA ARG A 64 4.30 -35.75 -13.87
C ARG A 64 4.55 -34.52 -13.02
N GLU A 65 3.57 -33.62 -13.01
CA GLU A 65 3.66 -32.41 -12.21
C GLU A 65 3.67 -32.74 -10.71
N ILE A 66 4.67 -32.22 -10.00
CA ILE A 66 4.84 -32.37 -8.56
C ILE A 66 4.59 -30.99 -7.93
N VAL A 67 3.51 -30.87 -7.17
CA VAL A 67 3.10 -29.62 -6.52
C VAL A 67 3.04 -29.76 -5.01
N ILE A 68 3.45 -28.71 -4.31
CA ILE A 68 3.29 -28.61 -2.85
C ILE A 68 1.87 -28.11 -2.60
N LYS A 69 1.03 -28.97 -1.99
CA LYS A 69 -0.37 -28.63 -1.71
C LYS A 69 -0.54 -27.74 -0.48
N GLN A 70 0.20 -28.03 0.57
CA GLN A 70 0.07 -27.38 1.86
C GLN A 70 1.41 -27.41 2.60
N ILE A 71 1.67 -26.36 3.37
CA ILE A 71 2.85 -26.23 4.22
C ILE A 71 2.34 -25.99 5.65
N GLN A 72 2.87 -26.73 6.62
CA GLN A 72 2.57 -26.56 8.03
C GLN A 72 3.86 -26.31 8.80
N VAL A 73 3.93 -25.17 9.48
CA VAL A 73 5.06 -24.80 10.34
C VAL A 73 4.72 -25.25 11.76
N PHE A 74 5.42 -26.25 12.27
CA PHE A 74 5.18 -26.79 13.61
C PHE A 74 5.72 -25.89 14.72
N ILE A 75 6.88 -25.29 14.48
CA ILE A 75 7.59 -24.45 15.44
C ILE A 75 8.11 -23.24 14.66
N ASP A 76 7.57 -22.05 14.94
CA ASP A 76 8.10 -20.80 14.42
C ASP A 76 9.02 -20.16 15.46
N PRO A 77 10.37 -20.21 15.28
CA PRO A 77 11.30 -19.61 16.21
C PRO A 77 11.30 -18.06 16.15
N PHE A 78 10.58 -17.46 15.20
CA PHE A 78 10.59 -16.01 14.96
C PHE A 78 9.29 -15.30 15.39
N GLU A 79 8.39 -15.98 16.08
CA GLU A 79 7.11 -15.38 16.51
C GLU A 79 7.32 -14.10 17.35
N GLU A 80 8.22 -14.15 18.32
CA GLU A 80 8.56 -13.00 19.17
C GLU A 80 9.15 -11.84 18.37
N TYR A 81 10.04 -12.17 17.42
CA TYR A 81 10.67 -11.19 16.54
C TYR A 81 9.61 -10.48 15.68
N GLN A 82 8.71 -11.25 15.07
CA GLN A 82 7.62 -10.70 14.26
C GLN A 82 6.68 -9.83 15.10
N LYS A 83 6.36 -10.25 16.32
CA LYS A 83 5.51 -9.47 17.24
C LYS A 83 6.16 -8.12 17.59
N ARG A 84 7.46 -8.12 17.87
CA ARG A 84 8.22 -6.89 18.14
C ARG A 84 8.25 -5.98 16.91
N LEU A 85 8.48 -6.55 15.73
CA LEU A 85 8.50 -5.79 14.48
C LEU A 85 7.14 -5.14 14.20
N LYS A 86 6.04 -5.89 14.37
CA LYS A 86 4.66 -5.38 14.23
C LYS A 86 4.37 -4.24 15.21
N SER A 87 4.75 -4.41 16.49
CA SER A 87 4.57 -3.35 17.49
C SER A 87 5.34 -2.08 17.14
N LYS A 88 6.57 -2.19 16.63
CA LYS A 88 7.35 -1.02 16.21
C LYS A 88 6.69 -0.31 15.03
N LEU A 89 6.34 -1.05 14.00
CA LEU A 89 5.68 -0.51 12.81
C LEU A 89 4.34 0.16 13.16
N SER A 90 3.56 -0.39 14.09
CA SER A 90 2.30 0.21 14.51
C SER A 90 2.51 1.49 15.34
N HIS A 91 3.52 1.52 16.21
CA HIS A 91 3.83 2.74 16.97
C HIS A 91 4.33 3.85 16.05
N GLU A 92 5.17 3.51 15.07
CA GLU A 92 5.67 4.45 14.07
C GLU A 92 4.52 4.99 13.20
N ALA A 93 3.64 4.11 12.71
CA ALA A 93 2.46 4.53 11.95
C ALA A 93 1.50 5.43 12.76
N ASN A 94 1.30 5.13 14.04
CA ASN A 94 0.48 5.97 14.93
C ASN A 94 1.15 7.33 15.17
N ALA A 95 2.46 7.37 15.39
CA ALA A 95 3.21 8.60 15.58
C ALA A 95 3.18 9.49 14.33
N ASP A 96 3.28 8.89 13.14
CA ASP A 96 3.16 9.61 11.87
C ASP A 96 1.75 10.19 11.67
N ALA A 97 0.70 9.42 12.01
CA ALA A 97 -0.68 9.89 11.96
C ALA A 97 -0.94 11.06 12.92
N GLU A 98 -0.47 10.96 14.18
CA GLU A 98 -0.58 12.03 15.17
C GLU A 98 0.18 13.29 14.72
N ASN A 99 1.39 13.14 14.16
CA ASN A 99 2.16 14.24 13.62
C ASN A 99 1.44 14.91 12.43
N GLU A 100 0.80 14.14 11.56
CA GLU A 100 0.03 14.68 10.43
C GLU A 100 -1.23 15.42 10.91
N GLU A 101 -1.95 14.89 11.89
CA GLU A 101 -3.08 15.58 12.51
C GLU A 101 -2.65 16.89 13.20
N MET A 102 -1.52 16.86 13.91
CA MET A 102 -0.94 18.05 14.53
C MET A 102 -0.52 19.10 13.49
N ARG A 103 0.07 18.69 12.36
CA ARG A 103 0.38 19.61 11.24
C ARG A 103 -0.89 20.23 10.67
N LYS A 104 -1.92 19.43 10.38
CA LYS A 104 -3.23 19.91 9.90
C LYS A 104 -3.89 20.87 10.89
N ARG A 105 -3.74 20.62 12.20
CA ARG A 105 -4.26 21.50 13.25
C ARG A 105 -3.52 22.84 13.28
N ARG A 106 -2.18 22.82 13.26
CA ARG A 106 -1.35 24.05 13.20
C ARG A 106 -1.65 24.89 11.96
N GLU A 107 -1.80 24.27 10.79
CA GLU A 107 -2.17 24.97 9.56
C GLU A 107 -3.57 25.62 9.63
N LYS A 108 -4.52 25.00 10.34
CA LYS A 108 -5.85 25.59 10.59
C LYS A 108 -5.77 26.77 11.54
N GLU A 109 -4.98 26.65 12.61
CA GLU A 109 -4.76 27.71 13.60
C GLU A 109 -4.02 28.91 12.98
N GLU A 110 -2.98 28.69 12.18
CA GLU A 110 -2.30 29.77 11.43
C GLU A 110 -3.21 30.47 10.41
N LYS A 111 -4.18 29.75 9.83
CA LYS A 111 -5.21 30.33 8.95
C LYS A 111 -6.32 31.09 9.72
N MET A 112 -6.39 30.98 11.05
CA MET A 112 -7.28 31.77 11.89
C MET A 112 -6.55 33.01 12.43
N GLY A 113 -6.78 34.18 11.82
CA GLY A 113 -6.24 35.45 12.31
C GLY A 113 -6.96 35.96 13.56
N TRP A 114 -6.42 37.01 14.20
CA TRP A 114 -6.94 37.66 15.42
C TRP A 114 -8.45 37.99 15.34
N PHE A 115 -8.99 38.32 14.16
CA PHE A 115 -10.40 38.66 13.93
C PHE A 115 -11.28 37.47 13.49
N GLY A 116 -10.83 36.23 13.69
CA GLY A 116 -11.53 35.01 13.25
C GLY A 116 -11.06 34.52 11.87
N PRO A 117 -11.74 33.51 11.29
CA PRO A 117 -11.33 32.90 10.02
C PRO A 117 -11.11 33.99 8.95
N SER A 118 -9.90 34.04 8.38
CA SER A 118 -9.58 35.01 7.33
C SER A 118 -10.49 34.76 6.13
N VAL A 119 -11.45 35.66 5.91
CA VAL A 119 -12.28 35.64 4.71
C VAL A 119 -11.37 36.00 3.54
N PRO A 120 -11.25 35.16 2.49
CA PRO A 120 -10.40 35.49 1.36
C PRO A 120 -10.88 36.82 0.76
N LYS A 121 -10.01 37.84 0.78
CA LYS A 121 -10.26 39.09 0.06
C LYS A 121 -10.38 38.74 -1.43
N LYS A 122 -11.61 38.68 -1.95
CA LYS A 122 -11.82 38.83 -3.39
C LYS A 122 -11.25 40.20 -3.76
N ALA A 123 -10.38 40.21 -4.77
CA ALA A 123 -9.71 41.41 -5.28
C ALA A 123 -10.70 42.58 -5.37
N ALA A 124 -10.50 43.58 -4.50
CA ALA A 124 -11.29 44.79 -4.51
C ALA A 124 -10.71 45.70 -5.58
N ASN A 125 -11.47 45.88 -6.68
CA ASN A 125 -11.34 47.07 -7.51
C ASN A 125 -11.56 48.30 -6.62
N GLU A 126 -10.68 49.27 -6.78
CA GLU A 126 -10.73 50.58 -6.15
C GLU A 126 -12.09 51.25 -6.33
N SER A 127 -12.69 51.72 -5.25
CA SER A 127 -13.40 53.01 -5.21
C SER A 127 -13.97 53.25 -3.80
N SER A 128 -13.28 54.16 -3.14
CA SER A 128 -13.65 54.88 -1.93
C SER A 128 -15.02 55.57 -2.04
N VAL A 129 -15.79 55.52 -0.94
CA VAL A 129 -16.95 56.37 -0.58
C VAL A 129 -18.17 56.27 -1.52
N GLY A 130 -19.26 55.61 -1.08
CA GLY A 130 -20.53 55.73 -1.83
C GLY A 130 -21.72 54.80 -1.53
N LYS A 131 -21.76 54.06 -0.41
CA LYS A 131 -22.85 53.07 -0.21
C LYS A 131 -24.22 53.65 0.17
N TYR A 132 -24.29 54.87 0.71
CA TYR A 132 -25.57 55.47 1.13
C TYR A 132 -26.21 56.41 0.09
N LEU A 133 -25.53 56.71 -1.03
CA LEU A 133 -26.08 57.55 -2.11
C LEU A 133 -26.82 56.75 -3.20
N GLN A 134 -26.52 55.46 -3.37
CA GLN A 134 -27.05 54.67 -4.49
C GLN A 134 -28.48 54.15 -4.28
N THR A 135 -29.01 54.23 -3.06
CA THR A 135 -30.40 53.86 -2.74
C THR A 135 -31.42 54.96 -3.05
N ALA A 136 -30.99 56.20 -3.24
CA ALA A 136 -31.86 57.31 -3.63
C ALA A 136 -32.14 57.33 -5.14
N THR A 137 -31.16 56.99 -5.97
CA THR A 137 -31.29 56.97 -7.44
C THR A 137 -31.97 55.71 -7.98
N LYS A 138 -32.16 54.67 -7.13
CA LYS A 138 -32.83 53.42 -7.52
C LYS A 138 -34.32 53.35 -7.16
N ARG A 139 -34.86 54.36 -6.46
CA ARG A 139 -36.30 54.46 -6.16
C ARG A 139 -37.11 55.15 -7.26
N SER A 140 -36.48 55.87 -8.20
CA SER A 140 -37.17 56.52 -9.33
C SER A 140 -37.34 55.64 -10.57
N ASN A 141 -36.74 54.45 -10.63
CA ASN A 141 -36.74 53.57 -11.82
C ASN A 141 -37.36 52.17 -11.58
N ILE A 142 -38.10 51.95 -10.48
CA ILE A 142 -38.76 50.67 -10.17
C ILE A 142 -40.31 50.78 -10.21
N GLU A 143 -40.88 51.95 -10.49
CA GLU A 143 -42.33 52.13 -10.69
C GLU A 143 -42.81 52.01 -12.14
N ALA A 144 -41.93 51.64 -13.08
CA ALA A 144 -42.32 51.29 -14.45
C ALA A 144 -41.86 49.86 -14.76
N ASN A 145 -42.84 48.99 -15.08
CA ASN A 145 -42.72 47.56 -15.44
C ASN A 145 -42.84 46.55 -14.28
N LYS A 146 -44.05 46.47 -13.72
CA LYS A 146 -44.67 45.19 -13.32
C LYS A 146 -45.32 44.55 -14.57
N GLU A 147 -45.47 43.23 -14.53
CA GLU A 147 -45.91 42.29 -15.61
C GLU A 147 -44.69 41.70 -16.35
N GLU A 148 -44.36 40.41 -16.33
CA GLU A 148 -45.09 39.16 -16.13
C GLU A 148 -44.22 38.10 -15.43
N ALA A 149 -44.87 37.18 -14.73
CA ALA A 149 -44.28 36.01 -14.08
C ALA A 149 -44.59 34.72 -14.86
N SER A 150 -43.63 33.78 -15.02
CA SER A 150 -43.80 32.32 -15.22
C SER A 150 -42.46 31.66 -15.61
N GLN A 151 -42.05 30.40 -15.39
CA GLN A 151 -42.46 29.22 -14.60
C GLN A 151 -41.30 28.17 -14.66
N LYS A 152 -41.04 27.38 -13.57
CA LYS A 152 -40.55 25.96 -13.51
C LYS A 152 -39.10 25.63 -13.99
N LYS A 153 -38.27 24.67 -13.48
CA LYS A 153 -38.28 23.48 -12.57
C LYS A 153 -36.79 23.08 -12.25
N PRO A 154 -36.46 22.19 -11.28
CA PRO A 154 -35.07 21.89 -10.87
C PRO A 154 -34.43 20.68 -11.61
N LYS A 155 -33.10 20.59 -11.67
CA LYS A 155 -32.33 19.38 -12.06
C LYS A 155 -31.19 19.07 -11.08
N VAL A 156 -31.13 17.81 -10.68
CA VAL A 156 -30.14 17.14 -9.80
C VAL A 156 -28.89 16.76 -10.60
N ALA A 157 -27.69 16.84 -9.99
CA ALA A 157 -26.50 16.17 -10.51
C ALA A 157 -25.58 15.66 -9.38
N THR A 158 -25.21 14.40 -9.55
CA THR A 158 -24.36 13.45 -8.80
C THR A 158 -22.92 13.90 -8.57
N SER A 159 -22.37 13.65 -7.37
CA SER A 159 -20.95 13.78 -7.05
C SER A 159 -20.21 12.47 -7.29
N SER A 160 -19.24 12.46 -8.21
CA SER A 160 -18.28 11.38 -8.40
C SER A 160 -17.17 11.45 -7.35
N SER A 161 -17.06 10.41 -6.53
CA SER A 161 -15.91 10.19 -5.62
C SER A 161 -14.66 9.87 -6.44
N LYS A 162 -13.61 10.66 -6.19
CA LYS A 162 -12.27 10.51 -6.76
C LYS A 162 -11.39 9.80 -5.71
N TYR A 163 -11.12 8.51 -5.91
CA TYR A 163 -10.17 7.73 -5.10
C TYR A 163 -8.77 7.79 -5.72
N GLY A 164 -7.75 7.74 -4.85
CA GLY A 164 -6.34 8.08 -5.13
C GLY A 164 -5.49 6.97 -5.76
N ASN A 165 -4.38 7.42 -6.33
CA ASN A 165 -3.33 6.65 -7.02
C ASN A 165 -2.61 5.65 -6.10
N PHE A 166 -2.36 4.44 -6.63
CA PHE A 166 -1.45 3.43 -6.11
C PHE A 166 -0.33 3.21 -7.12
N ASP A 167 0.73 4.00 -7.05
CA ASP A 167 1.98 3.73 -7.76
C ASP A 167 3.13 3.83 -6.74
N ASN A 168 3.42 2.67 -6.12
CA ASN A 168 4.72 2.21 -5.60
C ASN A 168 4.50 1.18 -4.49
N PHE A 169 4.34 -0.08 -4.89
CA PHE A 169 4.79 -1.28 -4.18
C PHE A 169 5.11 -2.36 -5.22
#